data_AF-A0A962FN81-F1
#
_entry.id   AF-A0A962FN81-F1
#
_cell.length_a   1.000
_cell.length_b   1.000
_cell.length_c   1.000
_cell.angle_alpha   90.00
_cell.angle_beta   90.00
_cell.angle_gamma   90.00
#
_symmetry.space_group_name_H-M   'P 1'
#
loop_
_entity.id
_entity.type
_entity.pdbx_description
1 polymer ?
#
loop_
_entity_poly.entity_id
_entity_poly.type
_entity_poly.pdbx_seq_one_letter_code
_entity_poly.pdbx_strand_id
1 'polypeptide(L)'
;MEIRSDCARTARRTIDAKGLVVAPGFIDVKTHSDLSLPLYPRAESRVHQGITTELIGSCGFTAAPIPPGRLPVLADYLSAMAPALSLRETDFAGYMASFPPTSVNVAMQVGHNTVRVAVMGLENRAPTYHEQAAMERLVEEALDAGAAGVSSGPFTAPGAFASSAELE
;
A
#
# COMPACT_ATOMS: atom_id res chain seq x y z
N MET A 1 6.16 9.84 -27.40
CA MET A 1 5.29 11.01 -27.13
C MET A 1 5.98 12.23 -27.71
N GLU A 2 5.28 13.03 -28.51
CA GLU A 2 5.86 14.21 -29.19
C GLU A 2 5.11 15.45 -28.68
N ILE A 3 5.80 16.36 -27.99
CA ILE A 3 5.23 17.59 -27.44
C ILE A 3 5.75 18.75 -28.30
N ARG A 4 4.84 19.44 -28.99
CA ARG A 4 5.17 20.56 -29.90
C ARG A 4 3.99 21.51 -30.05
N SER A 5 4.29 22.76 -30.35
CA SER A 5 3.31 23.85 -30.50
C SER A 5 2.42 23.75 -31.73
N ASP A 6 2.83 22.98 -32.73
CA ASP A 6 2.09 22.80 -33.98
C ASP A 6 2.12 21.33 -34.39
N CYS A 7 0.97 20.66 -34.32
CA CYS A 7 0.84 19.24 -34.63
C CYS A 7 -0.21 19.04 -35.72
N ALA A 8 0.23 19.04 -36.98
CA ALA A 8 -0.61 18.75 -38.15
C ALA A 8 -0.95 17.25 -38.32
N ARG A 9 -0.92 16.45 -37.24
CA ARG A 9 -1.22 15.01 -37.31
C ARG A 9 -2.71 14.76 -37.16
N THR A 10 -3.24 13.83 -37.93
CA THR A 10 -4.59 13.29 -37.74
C THR A 10 -4.68 12.57 -36.40
N ALA A 11 -5.68 12.94 -35.60
CA ALA A 11 -5.98 12.33 -34.31
C ALA A 11 -7.41 11.77 -34.31
N ARG A 12 -7.64 10.68 -33.57
CA ARG A 12 -9.00 10.16 -33.36
C ARG A 12 -9.86 11.12 -32.53
N ARG A 13 -9.23 11.88 -31.64
CA ARG A 13 -9.88 12.87 -30.76
C ARG A 13 -8.93 14.03 -30.52
N THR A 14 -9.45 15.25 -30.65
CA THR A 14 -8.77 16.49 -30.30
C THR A 14 -9.51 17.11 -29.13
N ILE A 15 -8.78 17.59 -28.12
CA ILE A 15 -9.33 18.24 -26.92
C ILE A 15 -8.77 19.67 -26.90
N ASP A 16 -9.64 20.67 -26.82
CA ASP A 16 -9.22 22.06 -26.64
C ASP A 16 -8.96 22.32 -25.15
N ALA A 17 -7.70 22.59 -24.82
CA ALA A 17 -7.24 22.93 -23.47
C ALA A 17 -6.80 24.40 -23.36
N LYS A 18 -7.26 25.28 -24.27
CA LYS A 18 -6.92 26.71 -24.25
C LYS A 18 -7.31 27.35 -22.93
N GLY A 19 -6.37 28.08 -22.33
CA GLY A 19 -6.57 28.72 -21.02
C GLY A 19 -6.47 27.77 -19.83
N LEU A 20 -6.13 26.49 -20.06
CA LEU A 20 -5.91 25.49 -19.02
C LEU A 20 -4.44 25.03 -19.01
N VAL A 21 -4.08 24.25 -17.99
CA VAL A 21 -2.76 23.62 -17.88
C VAL A 21 -2.88 22.13 -18.22
N VAL A 22 -1.98 21.65 -19.08
CA VAL A 22 -1.76 20.22 -19.30
C VAL A 22 -0.51 19.82 -18.53
N ALA A 23 -0.67 18.95 -17.54
CA ALA A 23 0.40 18.44 -16.70
C ALA A 23 0.39 16.90 -16.70
N PRO A 24 1.50 16.25 -16.32
CA PRO A 24 1.45 14.88 -15.86
C PRO A 24 0.43 14.72 -14.73
N GLY A 25 -0.18 13.55 -14.61
CA GLY A 25 -1.04 13.26 -13.48
C GLY A 25 -0.28 13.27 -12.16
N PHE A 26 -0.97 13.64 -11.08
CA PHE A 26 -0.34 13.76 -9.77
C PHE A 26 -0.07 12.38 -9.16
N ILE A 27 1.02 12.30 -8.39
CA ILE A 27 1.43 11.12 -7.66
C ILE A 27 1.19 11.39 -6.18
N ASP A 28 0.27 10.64 -5.57
CA ASP A 28 0.02 10.71 -4.14
C ASP A 28 0.91 9.69 -3.42
N VAL A 29 1.92 10.20 -2.71
CA VAL A 29 2.99 9.39 -2.12
C VAL A 29 2.66 8.85 -0.73
N LYS A 30 1.48 9.17 -0.18
CA LYS A 30 1.13 8.81 1.20
C LYS A 30 -0.37 8.52 1.34
N THR A 31 -0.76 7.28 1.08
CA THR A 31 -2.18 6.90 1.18
C THR A 31 -2.40 5.61 1.96
N HIS A 32 -3.63 5.46 2.45
CA HIS A 32 -4.16 4.22 3.04
C HIS A 32 -5.18 3.56 2.10
N SER A 33 -5.03 3.82 0.80
CA SER A 33 -5.97 3.35 -0.21
C SER A 33 -5.88 1.84 -0.44
N ASP A 34 -4.87 1.15 0.11
CA ASP A 34 -4.83 -0.32 0.23
C ASP A 34 -6.06 -0.88 0.97
N LEU A 35 -6.68 -0.09 1.84
CA LEU A 35 -7.87 -0.48 2.58
C LEU A 35 -9.18 -0.10 1.88
N SER A 36 -9.15 0.88 0.97
CA SER A 36 -10.36 1.40 0.30
C SER A 36 -10.50 1.00 -1.17
N LEU A 37 -9.41 0.89 -1.92
CA LEU A 37 -9.42 0.52 -3.34
C LEU A 37 -10.00 -0.88 -3.60
N PRO A 38 -9.83 -1.87 -2.71
CA PRO A 38 -10.54 -3.15 -2.83
C PRO A 38 -12.06 -3.00 -2.88
N LEU A 39 -12.62 -1.97 -2.21
CA LEU A 39 -14.06 -1.71 -2.14
C LEU A 39 -14.51 -0.68 -3.20
N TYR A 40 -13.64 0.27 -3.52
CA TYR A 40 -13.94 1.42 -4.39
C TYR A 40 -12.85 1.59 -5.47
N PRO A 41 -12.72 0.65 -6.41
CA PRO A 41 -11.63 0.63 -7.38
C PRO A 41 -11.64 1.80 -8.37
N ARG A 42 -12.78 2.50 -8.50
CA ARG A 42 -12.90 3.69 -9.35
C ARG A 42 -12.11 4.89 -8.82
N ALA A 43 -11.67 4.86 -7.56
CA ALA A 43 -10.84 5.89 -6.94
C ALA A 43 -11.35 7.33 -7.19
N GLU A 44 -12.67 7.53 -7.20
CA GLU A 44 -13.28 8.78 -7.71
C GLU A 44 -12.77 10.01 -6.94
N SER A 45 -12.57 9.88 -5.63
CA SER A 45 -12.01 10.93 -4.77
C SER A 45 -10.59 11.33 -5.17
N ARG A 46 -9.84 10.46 -5.85
CA ARG A 46 -8.46 10.67 -6.28
C ARG A 46 -8.42 11.21 -7.70
N VAL A 47 -9.19 10.58 -8.59
CA VAL A 47 -9.30 10.98 -10.00
C VAL A 47 -9.81 12.43 -10.11
N HIS A 48 -10.79 12.84 -9.29
CA HIS A 48 -11.28 14.23 -9.29
C HIS A 48 -10.25 15.27 -8.84
N GLN A 49 -9.16 14.86 -8.20
CA GLN A 49 -8.06 15.73 -7.79
C GLN A 49 -6.90 15.71 -8.80
N GLY A 50 -7.01 14.94 -9.89
CA GLY A 50 -5.93 14.76 -10.87
C GLY A 50 -4.88 13.74 -10.48
N ILE A 51 -5.13 12.94 -9.43
CA ILE A 51 -4.23 11.84 -9.02
C ILE A 51 -4.35 10.71 -10.05
N THR A 52 -3.20 10.26 -10.55
CA THR A 52 -3.10 9.12 -11.47
C THR A 52 -2.28 7.97 -10.91
N THR A 53 -1.54 8.17 -9.83
CA THR A 53 -0.71 7.13 -9.19
C THR A 53 -0.73 7.30 -7.68
N GLU A 54 -0.85 6.20 -6.94
CA GLU A 54 -0.76 6.18 -5.48
C GLU A 54 0.33 5.22 -4.99
N LEU A 55 1.07 5.67 -3.97
CA LEU A 55 1.88 4.81 -3.11
C LEU A 55 1.08 4.44 -1.87
N ILE A 56 0.64 3.18 -1.80
CA ILE A 56 -0.25 2.65 -0.76
C ILE A 56 0.51 1.81 0.28
N GLY A 57 -0.15 1.44 1.38
CA GLY A 57 0.48 0.64 2.44
C GLY A 57 1.35 1.46 3.37
N SER A 58 0.87 2.65 3.74
CA SER A 58 1.63 3.64 4.50
C SER A 58 1.56 3.46 6.04
N CYS A 59 2.45 4.15 6.76
CA CYS A 59 2.50 4.16 8.25
C CYS A 59 2.64 2.78 8.91
N GLY A 60 3.13 1.78 8.21
CA GLY A 60 3.27 0.42 8.72
C GLY A 60 1.99 -0.42 8.68
N PHE A 61 0.86 0.12 8.19
CA PHE A 61 -0.41 -0.59 8.11
C PHE A 61 -0.65 -1.06 6.67
N THR A 62 -0.81 -2.37 6.51
CA THR A 62 -1.16 -3.02 5.24
C THR A 62 -2.12 -4.18 5.46
N ALA A 63 -2.93 -4.49 4.44
CA ALA A 63 -3.83 -5.64 4.43
C ALA A 63 -3.13 -6.99 4.17
N ALA A 64 -1.82 -6.99 3.94
CA ALA A 64 -0.98 -8.17 3.77
C ALA A 64 0.46 -7.89 4.25
N PRO A 65 1.22 -8.91 4.68
CA PRO A 65 0.85 -10.33 4.75
C PRO A 65 -0.05 -10.67 5.95
N ILE A 66 -0.87 -11.72 5.79
CA ILE A 66 -1.68 -12.34 6.85
C ILE A 66 -1.41 -13.85 6.85
N PRO A 67 -0.41 -14.33 7.62
CA PRO A 67 -0.08 -15.76 7.67
C PRO A 67 -1.21 -16.62 8.26
N PRO A 68 -1.17 -17.94 8.05
CA PRO A 68 -2.11 -18.88 8.66
C PRO A 68 -2.21 -18.72 10.18
N GLY A 69 -3.43 -18.61 10.70
CA GLY A 69 -3.73 -18.42 12.12
C GLY A 69 -3.65 -16.97 12.62
N ARG A 70 -3.25 -16.00 11.78
CA ARG A 70 -3.12 -14.58 12.18
C ARG A 70 -4.31 -13.70 11.78
N LEU A 71 -5.22 -14.20 10.95
CA LEU A 71 -6.35 -13.42 10.45
C LEU A 71 -7.17 -12.76 11.56
N PRO A 72 -7.56 -13.42 12.67
CA PRO A 72 -8.36 -12.77 13.71
C PRO A 72 -7.68 -11.55 14.32
N VAL A 73 -6.37 -11.63 14.59
CA VAL A 73 -5.60 -10.54 15.22
C VAL A 73 -5.40 -9.39 14.24
N LEU A 74 -5.07 -9.67 12.99
CA LEU A 74 -4.88 -8.65 11.96
C LEU A 74 -6.20 -7.98 11.55
N ALA A 75 -7.30 -8.75 11.53
CA ALA A 75 -8.62 -8.20 11.28
C ALA A 75 -9.09 -7.28 12.40
N ASP A 76 -8.90 -7.67 13.66
CA ASP A 76 -9.18 -6.81 14.81
C ASP A 76 -8.33 -5.54 14.77
N TYR A 77 -7.02 -5.68 14.50
CA TYR A 77 -6.08 -4.56 14.40
C TYR A 77 -6.47 -3.53 13.34
N LEU A 78 -6.94 -3.98 12.18
CA LEU A 78 -7.33 -3.10 11.08
C LEU A 78 -8.80 -2.64 11.15
N SER A 79 -9.61 -3.21 12.06
CA SER A 79 -11.06 -3.00 12.11
C SER A 79 -11.48 -1.53 12.23
N ALA A 80 -10.72 -0.71 12.96
CA ALA A 80 -11.00 0.71 13.13
C ALA A 80 -10.75 1.52 11.84
N MET A 81 -9.82 1.08 10.98
CA MET A 81 -9.49 1.75 9.72
C MET A 81 -10.28 1.19 8.54
N ALA A 82 -10.59 -0.10 8.56
CA ALA A 82 -11.15 -0.84 7.43
C ALA A 82 -12.26 -1.82 7.86
N PRO A 83 -13.32 -1.36 8.56
CA PRO A 83 -14.35 -2.26 9.11
C PRO A 83 -15.12 -3.05 8.05
N ALA A 84 -15.17 -2.54 6.82
CA ALA A 84 -15.87 -3.16 5.69
C ALA A 84 -14.96 -4.05 4.82
N LEU A 85 -13.65 -4.10 5.09
CA LEU A 85 -12.71 -4.85 4.28
C LEU A 85 -12.76 -6.34 4.64
N SER A 86 -13.10 -7.17 3.66
CA SER A 86 -13.01 -8.63 3.83
C SER A 86 -11.56 -9.09 3.69
N LEU A 87 -10.94 -9.37 4.83
CA LEU A 87 -9.58 -9.91 4.91
C LEU A 87 -9.59 -11.44 4.82
N ARG A 88 -8.50 -11.99 4.29
CA ARG A 88 -8.23 -13.43 4.24
C ARG A 88 -6.76 -13.67 4.50
N GLU A 89 -6.42 -14.87 4.92
CA GLU A 89 -5.03 -15.30 4.99
C GLU A 89 -4.41 -15.30 3.58
N THR A 90 -3.23 -14.70 3.48
CA THR A 90 -2.50 -14.50 2.23
C THR A 90 -1.07 -14.04 2.52
N ASP A 91 -0.14 -14.40 1.64
CA ASP A 91 1.14 -13.71 1.53
C ASP A 91 0.99 -12.40 0.72
N PHE A 92 2.07 -11.63 0.62
CA PHE A 92 2.08 -10.35 -0.09
C PHE A 92 1.83 -10.52 -1.60
N ALA A 93 2.47 -11.53 -2.21
CA ALA A 93 2.29 -11.85 -3.62
C ALA A 93 0.83 -12.20 -3.96
N GLY A 94 0.20 -13.04 -3.16
CA GLY A 94 -1.19 -13.43 -3.30
C GLY A 94 -2.15 -12.26 -3.07
N TYR A 95 -1.79 -11.30 -2.22
CA TYR A 95 -2.56 -10.06 -2.08
C TYR A 95 -2.46 -9.21 -3.34
N MET A 96 -1.25 -8.92 -3.83
CA MET A 96 -1.01 -8.17 -5.07
C MET A 96 -1.73 -8.79 -6.27
N ALA A 97 -1.65 -10.12 -6.42
CA ALA A 97 -2.31 -10.85 -7.50
C ALA A 97 -3.85 -10.77 -7.43
N SER A 98 -4.40 -10.63 -6.22
CA SER A 98 -5.85 -10.51 -6.01
C SER A 98 -6.36 -9.06 -5.98
N PHE A 99 -5.47 -8.08 -6.06
CA PHE A 99 -5.84 -6.68 -5.98
C PHE A 99 -6.63 -6.27 -7.23
N PRO A 100 -7.77 -5.57 -7.09
CA PRO A 100 -8.63 -5.30 -8.24
C PRO A 100 -7.98 -4.31 -9.21
N PRO A 101 -8.39 -4.31 -10.49
CA PRO A 101 -8.03 -3.23 -11.40
C PRO A 101 -8.61 -1.91 -10.88
N THR A 102 -7.80 -0.86 -10.87
CA THR A 102 -8.16 0.46 -10.35
C THR A 102 -8.04 1.55 -11.41
N SER A 103 -8.71 2.68 -11.20
CA SER A 103 -8.63 3.84 -12.11
C SER A 103 -7.35 4.67 -11.98
N VAL A 104 -6.51 4.35 -11.00
CA VAL A 104 -5.19 4.94 -10.77
C VAL A 104 -4.14 3.84 -10.81
N ASN A 105 -2.88 4.19 -11.07
CA ASN A 105 -1.78 3.25 -10.87
C ASN A 105 -1.51 3.08 -9.38
N VAL A 106 -1.05 1.90 -8.98
CA VAL A 106 -0.82 1.56 -7.58
C VAL A 106 0.57 0.97 -7.42
N ALA A 107 1.37 1.57 -6.54
CA ALA A 107 2.59 0.99 -6.01
C ALA A 107 2.36 0.65 -4.53
N MET A 108 2.68 -0.57 -4.11
CA MET A 108 2.37 -1.05 -2.75
C MET A 108 3.63 -1.14 -1.90
N GLN A 109 3.59 -0.60 -0.69
CA GLN A 109 4.59 -0.89 0.33
C GLN A 109 4.12 -2.05 1.21
N VAL A 110 5.07 -2.75 1.84
CA VAL A 110 4.78 -3.67 2.96
C VAL A 110 4.87 -2.90 4.29
N GLY A 111 3.89 -3.12 5.17
CA GLY A 111 3.79 -2.42 6.44
C GLY A 111 4.53 -3.14 7.56
N HIS A 112 5.51 -2.48 8.17
CA HIS A 112 6.26 -3.01 9.32
C HIS A 112 5.34 -3.39 10.49
N ASN A 113 4.32 -2.60 10.81
CA ASN A 113 3.43 -2.91 11.92
C ASN A 113 2.59 -4.17 11.61
N THR A 114 2.11 -4.32 10.37
CA THR A 114 1.47 -5.55 9.90
C THR A 114 2.40 -6.76 10.02
N VAL A 115 3.68 -6.62 9.63
CA VAL A 115 4.70 -7.67 9.75
C VAL A 115 4.95 -8.04 11.22
N ARG A 116 5.06 -7.06 12.13
CA ARG A 116 5.12 -7.33 13.57
C ARG A 116 3.91 -8.12 14.05
N VAL A 117 2.70 -7.72 13.69
CA VAL A 117 1.49 -8.46 14.10
C VAL A 117 1.46 -9.87 13.51
N ALA A 118 1.90 -10.04 12.27
CA ALA A 118 1.98 -11.33 11.60
C ALA A 118 2.93 -12.32 12.31
N VAL A 119 4.05 -11.84 12.85
CA VAL A 119 5.05 -12.69 13.51
C VAL A 119 4.84 -12.78 15.02
N MET A 120 4.63 -11.66 15.68
CA MET A 120 4.63 -11.51 17.13
C MET A 120 3.24 -11.31 17.72
N GLY A 121 2.23 -10.95 16.91
CA GLY A 121 0.96 -10.45 17.41
C GLY A 121 1.09 -9.02 17.96
N LEU A 122 0.27 -8.68 18.96
CA LEU A 122 0.27 -7.35 19.60
C LEU A 122 1.20 -7.29 20.83
N GLU A 123 2.30 -8.03 20.80
CA GLU A 123 3.26 -8.13 21.90
C GLU A 123 4.08 -6.84 22.08
N ASN A 124 4.12 -6.35 23.32
CA ASN A 124 4.79 -5.08 23.69
C ASN A 124 6.22 -5.35 24.19
N ARG A 125 7.03 -5.99 23.34
CA ARG A 125 8.43 -6.33 23.63
C ARG A 125 9.29 -6.32 22.36
N ALA A 126 10.60 -6.39 22.53
CA ALA A 126 11.51 -6.64 21.43
C ALA A 126 11.26 -8.04 20.81
N PRO A 127 11.46 -8.21 19.50
CA PRO A 127 11.49 -9.51 18.87
C PRO A 127 12.65 -10.34 19.43
N THR A 128 12.41 -11.65 19.58
CA THR A 128 13.50 -12.62 19.69
C THR A 128 14.26 -12.70 18.36
N TYR A 129 15.46 -13.27 18.37
CA TYR A 129 16.24 -13.50 17.15
C TYR A 129 15.45 -14.23 16.05
N HIS A 130 14.66 -15.25 16.42
CA HIS A 130 13.86 -16.00 15.46
C HIS A 130 12.67 -15.20 14.90
N GLU A 131 12.07 -14.33 15.72
CA GLU A 131 11.00 -13.44 15.28
C GLU A 131 11.53 -12.33 14.37
N GLN A 132 12.66 -11.72 14.73
CA GLN A 132 13.34 -10.73 13.88
C GLN A 132 13.62 -11.31 12.49
N ALA A 133 14.27 -12.48 12.44
CA ALA A 133 14.55 -13.16 11.18
C ALA A 133 13.27 -13.55 10.42
N ALA A 134 12.16 -13.81 11.11
CA ALA A 134 10.88 -14.08 10.45
C ALA A 134 10.24 -12.82 9.85
N MET A 135 10.38 -11.68 10.53
CA MET A 135 9.91 -10.39 10.02
C MET A 135 10.71 -9.97 8.78
N GLU A 136 12.04 -10.12 8.81
CA GLU A 136 12.93 -9.87 7.68
C GLU A 136 12.54 -10.73 6.47
N ARG A 137 12.31 -12.04 6.66
CA ARG A 137 11.84 -12.93 5.58
C ARG A 137 10.53 -12.47 4.95
N LEU A 138 9.54 -12.06 5.75
CA LEU A 138 8.26 -11.57 5.21
C LEU A 138 8.43 -10.27 4.40
N VAL A 139 9.38 -9.42 4.81
CA VAL A 139 9.74 -8.19 4.08
C VAL A 139 10.45 -8.55 2.76
N GLU A 140 11.43 -9.45 2.80
CA GLU A 140 12.14 -9.95 1.60
C GLU A 140 11.15 -10.56 0.60
N GLU A 141 10.26 -11.46 1.06
CA GLU A 141 9.22 -12.06 0.23
C GLU A 141 8.29 -11.01 -0.40
N ALA A 142 7.96 -9.93 0.33
CA ALA A 142 7.16 -8.85 -0.20
C ALA A 142 7.91 -8.02 -1.27
N LEU A 143 9.20 -7.74 -1.05
CA LEU A 143 10.05 -7.03 -2.01
C LEU A 143 10.23 -7.85 -3.29
N ASP A 144 10.49 -9.16 -3.16
CA ASP A 144 10.58 -10.10 -4.30
C ASP A 144 9.26 -10.20 -5.07
N ALA A 145 8.13 -10.08 -4.40
CA ALA A 145 6.81 -10.03 -5.02
C ALA A 145 6.52 -8.72 -5.76
N GLY A 146 7.33 -7.68 -5.55
CA GLY A 146 7.20 -6.37 -6.20
C GLY A 146 6.70 -5.25 -5.29
N ALA A 147 6.81 -5.39 -3.96
CA ALA A 147 6.63 -4.24 -3.07
C ALA A 147 7.60 -3.12 -3.45
N ALA A 148 7.10 -1.89 -3.51
CA ALA A 148 7.88 -0.69 -3.80
C ALA A 148 8.79 -0.26 -2.63
N GLY A 149 8.64 -0.88 -1.46
CA GLY A 149 9.43 -0.64 -0.26
C GLY A 149 8.72 -1.05 1.01
N VAL A 150 9.28 -0.64 2.15
CA VAL A 150 8.72 -0.87 3.48
C VAL A 150 8.24 0.46 4.06
N SER A 151 7.11 0.46 4.77
CA SER A 151 6.66 1.60 5.57
C SER A 151 6.65 1.25 7.06
N SER A 152 6.95 2.22 7.91
CA SER A 152 6.94 2.06 9.38
C SER A 152 6.03 3.08 10.05
N GLY A 153 5.50 2.73 11.22
CA GLY A 153 4.65 3.60 12.03
C GLY A 153 4.98 3.51 13.52
N PRO A 154 6.14 4.03 13.95
CA PRO A 154 6.60 3.93 15.34
C PRO A 154 5.80 4.80 16.32
N PHE A 155 4.79 5.53 15.86
CA PHE A 155 3.91 6.35 16.71
C PHE A 155 2.73 5.55 17.29
N THR A 156 2.49 4.33 16.82
CA THR A 156 1.35 3.48 17.23
C THR A 156 1.79 2.06 17.53
N ALA A 157 1.10 1.39 18.46
CA ALA A 157 1.30 -0.04 18.68
C ALA A 157 0.99 -0.87 17.42
N PRO A 158 1.71 -1.99 17.17
CA PRO A 158 2.86 -2.45 17.95
C PRO A 158 4.18 -1.74 17.58
N GLY A 159 4.22 -0.94 16.51
CA GLY A 159 5.43 -0.24 16.04
C GLY A 159 6.08 0.69 17.07
N ALA A 160 5.31 1.22 18.02
CA ALA A 160 5.82 2.05 19.11
C ALA A 160 6.79 1.32 20.07
N PHE A 161 6.83 -0.02 20.01
CA PHE A 161 7.76 -0.85 20.78
C PHE A 161 8.97 -1.31 19.96
N ALA A 162 9.07 -0.89 18.70
CA ALA A 162 10.19 -1.22 17.84
C ALA A 162 11.41 -0.36 18.22
N SER A 163 12.57 -1.01 18.31
CA SER A 163 13.84 -0.32 18.52
C SER A 163 14.43 0.14 17.18
N SER A 164 15.39 1.08 17.19
CA SER A 164 16.12 1.43 15.96
C SER A 164 16.80 0.22 15.33
N ALA A 165 17.37 -0.67 16.14
CA ALA A 165 18.02 -1.90 15.68
C ALA A 165 17.06 -2.92 15.03
N GLU A 166 15.75 -2.78 15.23
CA GLU A 166 14.74 -3.59 14.53
C GLU A 166 14.43 -3.04 13.14
N LEU A 167 14.69 -1.75 12.90
CA LEU A 167 14.34 -1.02 11.68
C LEU A 167 15.52 -0.76 10.73
N GLU A 168 16.75 -0.99 11.20
CA GLU A 168 18.02 -0.84 10.46
C GLU A 168 18.47 -2.17 9.86
#